data_AF-A0A5C1Q0I8-F1
#
_entry.id   AF-A0A5C1Q0I8-F1
#
_cell.length_a   1.000
_cell.length_b   1.000
_cell.length_c   1.000
_cell.angle_alpha   90.00
_cell.angle_beta   90.00
_cell.angle_gamma   90.00
#
_symmetry.space_group_name_H-M   'P 1'
#
loop_
_entity.id
_entity.type
_entity.pdbx_description
1 polymer ?
#
loop_
_entity_poly.entity_id
_entity_poly.type
_entity_poly.pdbx_seq_one_letter_code
_entity_poly.pdbx_strand_id
1 'polypeptide(L)'
;MSQPIPRLRVFAGPNGSGKSTIKDSLLPQWLGVYVNADDIEKAIRTQVISRYHRSLELLPAAVEQSSRAYVFDNSNHARTWIAEITDGDDMELQTDQMPHWFRTALWDPFAGTTDT
;
A
#
# COMPACT_ATOMS: atom_id res chain seq x y z
N MET A 1 38.32 3.94 -31.15
CA MET A 1 36.99 3.30 -31.33
C MET A 1 35.95 4.31 -30.89
N SER A 2 34.90 4.59 -31.67
CA SER A 2 33.84 5.52 -31.22
C SER A 2 32.92 4.79 -30.24
N GLN A 3 32.44 5.51 -29.22
CA GLN A 3 31.43 4.97 -28.31
C GLN A 3 30.12 4.70 -29.08
N PRO A 4 29.38 3.63 -28.75
CA PRO A 4 28.11 3.34 -29.40
C PRO A 4 27.08 4.44 -29.08
N ILE A 5 26.35 4.89 -30.10
CA ILE A 5 25.28 5.89 -29.94
C ILE A 5 24.05 5.19 -29.34
N PRO A 6 23.49 5.66 -28.19
CA PRO A 6 22.27 5.09 -27.62
C PRO A 6 21.09 5.15 -28.59
N ARG A 7 20.25 4.11 -28.63
CA ARG A 7 19.07 4.03 -29.50
C ARG A 7 17.81 3.90 -28.65
N LEU A 8 16.84 4.79 -28.86
CA LEU A 8 15.50 4.71 -28.28
C LEU A 8 14.52 4.16 -29.32
N ARG A 9 13.68 3.19 -28.91
CA ARG A 9 12.57 2.65 -29.72
C ARG A 9 11.27 2.90 -28.97
N VAL A 10 10.31 3.52 -29.63
CA VAL A 10 9.01 3.86 -29.03
C VAL A 10 7.90 3.17 -29.83
N PHE A 11 7.03 2.45 -29.12
CA PHE A 11 5.82 1.83 -29.68
C PHE A 11 4.60 2.62 -29.18
N ALA A 12 3.90 3.34 -30.06
CA ALA A 12 2.77 4.20 -29.71
C ALA A 12 1.51 3.86 -30.53
N GLY A 13 0.32 4.06 -29.95
CA GLY A 13 -0.98 3.73 -30.55
C GLY A 13 -2.10 3.60 -29.50
N PRO A 14 -3.39 3.59 -29.88
CA PRO A 14 -4.52 3.47 -28.94
C PRO A 14 -4.60 2.09 -28.28
N ASN A 15 -5.46 1.94 -27.26
CA ASN A 15 -5.72 0.64 -26.63
C ASN A 15 -6.24 -0.37 -27.68
N GLY A 16 -5.69 -1.58 -27.68
CA GLY A 16 -6.02 -2.61 -28.68
C GLY A 16 -5.22 -2.54 -29.99
N SER A 17 -4.33 -1.56 -30.18
CA SER A 17 -3.54 -1.42 -31.44
C SER A 17 -2.39 -2.43 -31.62
N GLY A 18 -2.29 -3.46 -30.76
CA GLY A 18 -1.27 -4.51 -30.89
C GLY A 18 0.14 -4.19 -30.34
N LYS A 19 0.33 -3.08 -29.59
CA LYS A 19 1.65 -2.72 -29.00
C LYS A 19 2.25 -3.83 -28.15
N SER A 20 1.43 -4.45 -27.29
CA SER A 20 1.87 -5.56 -26.44
C SER A 20 2.15 -6.82 -27.26
N THR A 21 1.41 -7.07 -28.34
CA THR A 21 1.67 -8.18 -29.26
C THR A 21 3.02 -8.04 -29.98
N ILE A 22 3.40 -6.81 -30.33
CA ILE A 22 4.71 -6.52 -30.91
C ILE A 22 5.82 -6.83 -29.90
N LYS A 23 5.64 -6.47 -28.62
CA LYS A 23 6.60 -6.82 -27.55
C LYS A 23 6.92 -8.31 -27.54
N ASP A 24 5.91 -9.16 -27.61
CA ASP A 24 6.08 -10.63 -27.53
C ASP A 24 6.73 -11.23 -28.78
N SER A 25 6.68 -10.50 -29.91
CA SER A 25 7.27 -10.92 -31.19
C SER A 25 8.70 -10.39 -31.39
N LEU A 26 9.17 -9.47 -30.52
CA LEU A 26 10.50 -8.90 -30.63
C LEU A 26 11.55 -9.83 -30.03
N LEU A 27 12.66 -9.98 -30.74
CA LEU A 27 13.81 -10.72 -30.24
C LEU A 27 14.39 -9.99 -29.00
N PRO A 28 14.81 -10.69 -27.93
CA PRO A 28 15.33 -10.07 -26.70
C PRO A 28 16.47 -9.06 -26.93
N GLN A 29 17.33 -9.34 -27.92
CA GLN A 29 18.43 -8.44 -28.30
C GLN A 29 17.96 -7.07 -28.85
N TRP A 30 16.69 -6.92 -29.24
CA TRP A 30 16.13 -5.67 -29.75
C TRP A 30 15.40 -4.85 -28.68
N LEU A 31 15.02 -5.48 -27.57
CA LEU A 31 14.34 -4.82 -26.45
C LEU A 31 15.35 -4.06 -25.58
N GLY A 32 16.50 -4.67 -25.27
CA GLY A 32 17.48 -4.06 -24.35
C GLY A 32 16.82 -3.71 -23.01
N VAL A 33 16.90 -2.44 -22.60
CA VAL A 33 16.16 -1.94 -21.43
C VAL A 33 14.72 -1.62 -21.83
N TYR A 34 13.77 -2.37 -21.27
CA TYR A 34 12.34 -2.19 -21.49
C TYR A 34 11.71 -1.31 -20.41
N VAL A 35 10.92 -0.32 -20.82
CA VAL A 35 10.18 0.58 -19.93
C VAL A 35 8.73 0.65 -20.41
N ASN A 36 7.78 0.37 -19.52
CA ASN A 36 6.35 0.44 -19.79
C ASN A 36 5.64 1.18 -18.65
N ALA A 37 4.77 2.13 -18.99
CA ALA A 37 4.09 2.96 -18.01
C ALA A 37 3.09 2.17 -17.15
N ASP A 38 2.32 1.27 -17.75
CA ASP A 38 1.32 0.46 -17.04
C ASP A 38 1.98 -0.52 -16.05
N ASP A 39 3.12 -1.12 -16.43
CA ASP A 39 3.89 -2.02 -15.57
C ASP A 39 4.47 -1.25 -14.37
N ILE A 40 4.95 -0.01 -14.59
CA ILE A 40 5.41 0.89 -13.52
C ILE A 40 4.25 1.26 -12.59
N GLU A 41 3.09 1.65 -13.13
CA GLU A 41 1.90 1.97 -12.34
C GLU A 41 1.47 0.80 -11.46
N LYS A 42 1.36 -0.40 -12.04
CA LYS A 42 0.98 -1.63 -11.32
C LYS A 42 1.97 -1.95 -10.21
N ALA A 43 3.27 -1.82 -10.48
CA ALA A 43 4.31 -2.05 -9.48
C ALA A 43 4.19 -1.06 -8.31
N ILE A 44 4.04 0.22 -8.58
CA ILE A 44 3.87 1.26 -7.56
C ILE A 44 2.60 1.00 -6.74
N ARG A 45 1.46 0.74 -7.40
CA ARG A 45 0.19 0.44 -6.74
C ARG A 45 0.32 -0.74 -5.79
N THR A 46 0.95 -1.82 -6.23
CA THR A 46 1.20 -3.02 -5.42
C THR A 46 2.08 -2.72 -4.20
N GLN A 47 3.13 -1.92 -4.39
CA GLN A 47 4.02 -1.53 -3.29
C GLN A 47 3.32 -0.64 -2.25
N VAL A 48 2.49 0.31 -2.68
CA VAL A 48 1.74 1.17 -1.75
C VAL A 48 0.75 0.35 -0.92
N ILE A 49 -0.01 -0.54 -1.56
CA ILE A 49 -0.98 -1.40 -0.88
C ILE A 49 -0.29 -2.32 0.13
N SER A 50 0.80 -2.99 -0.26
CA SER A 50 1.53 -3.89 0.64
C SER A 50 2.14 -3.18 1.85
N ARG A 51 2.68 -1.98 1.67
CA ARG A 51 3.19 -1.16 2.78
C ARG A 51 2.08 -0.74 3.74
N TYR A 52 0.91 -0.38 3.22
CA TYR A 52 -0.26 -0.05 4.04
C TYR A 52 -0.64 -1.22 4.95
N HIS A 53 -0.81 -2.43 4.40
CA HIS A 53 -1.15 -3.61 5.21
C HIS A 53 -0.08 -3.95 6.24
N ARG A 54 1.20 -3.96 5.85
CA ARG A 54 2.29 -4.22 6.78
C ARG A 54 2.37 -3.20 7.92
N SER A 55 2.11 -1.92 7.64
CA SER A 55 2.06 -0.90 8.68
C SER A 55 0.91 -1.12 9.65
N LEU A 56 -0.26 -1.55 9.16
CA LEU A 56 -1.39 -1.91 10.03
C LEU A 56 -1.12 -3.16 10.87
N GLU A 57 -0.45 -4.17 10.33
CA GLU A 57 -0.06 -5.39 11.07
C GLU A 57 0.89 -5.08 12.25
N LEU A 58 1.71 -4.03 12.13
CA LEU A 58 2.62 -3.59 13.20
C LEU A 58 1.93 -2.70 14.25
N LEU A 59 0.70 -2.26 13.98
CA LEU A 59 0.03 -1.25 14.80
C LEU A 59 -0.27 -1.74 16.23
N PRO A 60 -0.75 -2.98 16.48
CA PRO A 60 -0.95 -3.47 17.85
C PRO A 60 0.33 -3.43 18.69
N ALA A 61 1.42 -3.99 18.18
CA ALA A 61 2.70 -4.03 18.89
C ALA A 61 3.29 -2.63 19.13
N ALA A 62 2.99 -1.66 18.26
CA ALA A 62 3.37 -0.28 18.46
C ALA A 62 2.54 0.40 19.55
N VAL A 63 1.23 0.12 19.61
CA VAL A 63 0.34 0.64 20.67
C VAL A 63 0.74 0.07 22.02
N GLU A 64 0.96 -1.25 22.12
CA GLU A 64 1.39 -1.94 23.36
C GLU A 64 2.68 -1.35 23.96
N GLN A 65 3.61 -0.88 23.10
CA GLN A 65 4.86 -0.27 23.54
C GLN A 65 4.77 1.25 23.79
N SER A 66 3.58 1.84 23.63
CA SER A 66 3.37 3.27 23.80
C SER A 66 2.74 3.59 25.15
N SER A 67 3.16 4.69 25.78
CA SER A 67 2.47 5.20 26.98
C SER A 67 1.08 5.75 26.65
N ARG A 68 0.90 6.25 25.42
CA ARG A 68 -0.37 6.80 24.93
C ARG A 68 -0.38 6.80 23.41
N ALA A 69 -1.46 6.32 22.82
CA ALA A 69 -1.71 6.31 21.39
C ALA A 69 -3.06 6.97 21.06
N TYR A 70 -3.09 7.72 19.96
CA TYR A 70 -4.31 8.32 19.44
C TYR A 70 -4.57 7.81 18.04
N VAL A 71 -5.78 7.31 17.81
CA VAL A 71 -6.15 6.67 16.55
C VAL A 71 -7.19 7.51 15.84
N PHE A 72 -6.85 7.94 14.62
CA PHE A 72 -7.71 8.78 13.80
C PHE A 72 -8.02 8.08 12.47
N ASP A 73 -9.27 8.16 12.03
CA ASP A 73 -9.68 7.77 10.69
C ASP A 73 -9.63 8.98 9.76
N ASN A 74 -8.88 8.82 8.67
CA ASN A 74 -8.82 9.77 7.56
C ASN A 74 -9.23 9.09 6.24
N SER A 75 -9.94 7.95 6.30
CA SER A 75 -10.41 7.23 5.11
C SER A 75 -11.40 8.06 4.27
N ASN A 76 -12.11 8.99 4.91
CA ASN A 76 -13.06 9.91 4.30
C ASN A 76 -12.62 11.37 4.47
N HIS A 77 -13.42 12.31 3.94
CA HIS A 77 -13.14 13.75 4.06
C HIS A 77 -13.28 14.30 5.49
N ALA A 78 -13.99 13.60 6.38
CA ALA A 78 -14.07 13.93 7.79
C ALA A 78 -12.94 13.23 8.56
N ARG A 79 -12.16 13.99 9.33
CA ARG A 79 -11.16 13.43 10.25
C ARG A 79 -11.88 13.01 11.52
N THR A 80 -11.99 11.73 11.76
CA THR A 80 -12.70 11.19 12.94
C THR A 80 -11.69 10.70 13.95
N TRP A 81 -11.77 11.19 15.19
CA TRP A 81 -11.02 10.60 16.29
C TRP A 81 -11.72 9.31 16.71
N ILE A 82 -11.04 8.17 16.54
CA ILE A 82 -11.63 6.85 16.80
C ILE A 82 -11.43 6.46 18.26
N ALA A 83 -10.18 6.47 18.71
CA ALA A 83 -9.81 5.93 20.00
C ALA A 83 -8.59 6.63 20.59
N GLU A 84 -8.52 6.57 21.91
CA GLU A 84 -7.33 6.79 22.70
C GLU A 84 -6.96 5.48 23.36
N ILE A 85 -5.67 5.14 23.38
CA ILE A 85 -5.16 4.00 24.14
C ILE A 85 -4.10 4.51 25.10
N THR A 86 -4.18 4.11 26.37
CA THR A 86 -3.27 4.53 27.44
C THR A 86 -2.57 3.30 28.02
N ASP A 87 -1.30 3.45 28.39
CA ASP A 87 -0.46 2.38 28.97
C ASP A 87 -0.38 1.07 28.15
N GLY A 88 -0.75 1.14 26.87
CA GLY A 88 -0.63 0.06 25.90
C GLY A 88 -1.81 -0.91 25.84
N ASP A 89 -2.77 -0.82 26.76
CA ASP A 89 -3.90 -1.76 26.88
C ASP A 89 -5.28 -1.09 27.13
N ASP A 90 -5.32 0.06 27.81
CA ASP A 90 -6.56 0.75 28.17
C ASP A 90 -7.09 1.60 27.01
N MET A 91 -8.09 1.08 26.29
CA MET A 91 -8.65 1.67 25.08
C MET A 91 -10.01 2.35 25.32
N GLU A 92 -10.06 3.66 25.09
CA GLU A 92 -11.26 4.49 25.13
C GLU A 92 -11.72 4.88 23.73
N LEU A 93 -12.95 4.50 23.35
CA LEU A 93 -13.55 4.91 22.08
C LEU A 93 -14.14 6.32 22.16
N GLN A 94 -13.88 7.12 21.14
CA GLN A 94 -14.30 8.53 21.04
C GLN A 94 -15.38 8.75 19.97
N THR A 95 -15.88 7.67 19.39
CA THR A 95 -16.90 7.66 18.35
C THR A 95 -17.72 6.36 18.39
N ASP A 96 -18.98 6.45 17.97
CA ASP A 96 -19.85 5.28 17.82
C ASP A 96 -19.58 4.52 16.51
N GLN A 97 -18.76 5.07 15.62
CA GLN A 97 -18.42 4.46 14.34
C GLN A 97 -17.20 3.55 14.51
N MET A 98 -17.33 2.29 14.08
CA MET A 98 -16.24 1.31 14.12
C MET A 98 -15.80 0.98 12.69
N PRO A 99 -14.83 1.73 12.09
CA PRO A 99 -14.33 1.41 10.76
C PRO A 99 -13.74 0.00 10.70
N HIS A 100 -13.98 -0.69 9.59
CA HIS A 100 -13.54 -2.09 9.42
C HIS A 100 -12.02 -2.25 9.58
N TRP A 101 -11.22 -1.29 9.10
CA TRP A 101 -9.77 -1.32 9.23
C TRP A 101 -9.34 -1.23 10.70
N PHE A 102 -9.98 -0.37 11.50
CA PHE A 102 -9.66 -0.18 12.91
C PHE A 102 -10.04 -1.43 13.70
N ARG A 103 -11.22 -2.00 13.39
CA ARG A 103 -11.65 -3.25 14.01
C ARG A 103 -10.63 -4.36 13.81
N THR A 104 -10.24 -4.59 12.56
CA THR A 104 -9.35 -5.70 12.21
C THR A 104 -7.93 -5.47 12.72
N ALA A 105 -7.43 -4.24 12.63
CA ALA A 105 -6.04 -3.93 12.96
C ALA A 105 -5.79 -3.70 14.45
N LEU A 106 -6.79 -3.29 15.24
CA LEU A 106 -6.60 -2.94 16.66
C LEU A 106 -7.67 -3.54 17.57
N TRP A 107 -8.96 -3.41 17.25
CA TRP A 107 -10.01 -3.88 18.17
C TRP A 107 -10.00 -5.39 18.40
N ASP A 108 -10.01 -6.20 17.33
CA ASP A 108 -10.07 -7.66 17.43
C ASP A 108 -8.81 -8.23 18.16
N PRO A 109 -7.57 -7.75 17.89
CA PRO A 109 -6.40 -8.13 18.68
C PRO A 109 -6.51 -7.84 20.19
N PHE A 110 -7.05 -6.67 20.57
CA PHE A 110 -7.18 -6.26 21.98
C PHE A 110 -8.38 -6.92 22.68
N ALA A 111 -9.48 -7.16 21.97
CA ALA A 111 -10.65 -7.85 22.51
C ALA A 111 -10.39 -9.34 22.73
N GLY A 112 -9.45 -9.94 21.98
CA GLY A 112 -9.04 -11.33 22.13
C GLY A 112 -8.14 -11.62 23.35
N THR A 113 -7.58 -10.59 24.00
CA THR A 113 -6.66 -10.74 25.15
C THR A 113 -7.35 -10.76 26.51
N THR A 114 -8.67 -10.53 26.59
CA THR A 114 -9.40 -10.44 27.87
C THR A 114 -9.91 -11.79 28.40
N ASP A 115 -9.62 -12.90 27.71
CA ASP A 115 -10.11 -14.24 28.07
C ASP A 115 -8.93 -15.22 28.22
N THR A 116 -8.06 -15.01 29.23
CA THR A 116 -7.14 -16.03 29.77
C THR A 116 -6.76 -15.72 31.22
#